data_AF-A0A1B2EJ50-F1
#
_entry.id   AF-A0A1B2EJ50-F1
#
_cell.length_a   1.000
_cell.length_b   1.000
_cell.length_c   1.000
_cell.angle_alpha   90.00
_cell.angle_beta   90.00
_cell.angle_gamma   90.00
#
_symmetry.space_group_name_H-M   'P 1'
#
loop_
_entity.id
_entity.type
_entity.pdbx_description
1 polymer ?
#
loop_
_entity_poly.entity_id
_entity_poly.type
_entity_poly.pdbx_seq_one_letter_code
_entity_poly.pdbx_strand_id
1 'polypeptide(L)'
;MPLTQNPIVEWPTEFHHLLAGFEVATGGDGKRFGRVDIDIDPETLFLLNDFEAHVRHRQVRLRLADSADCLVGEMNVLIGLGAAADRTRHASRIRISFHDLLDDDCVDRHARV
;
A
#
# COMPACT_ATOMS: atom_id res chain seq x y z
N MET A 1 -24.04 -8.09 -19.23
CA MET A 1 -23.77 -6.97 -18.30
C MET A 1 -22.27 -6.89 -18.14
N PRO A 2 -21.60 -5.75 -18.36
CA PRO A 2 -20.16 -5.71 -18.12
C PRO A 2 -19.95 -5.87 -16.61
N LEU A 3 -19.03 -6.77 -16.23
CA LEU A 3 -18.56 -6.91 -14.86
C LEU A 3 -18.10 -5.53 -14.40
N THR A 4 -18.77 -4.96 -13.41
CA THR A 4 -18.35 -3.77 -12.70
C THR A 4 -16.94 -4.05 -12.18
N GLN A 5 -15.92 -3.57 -12.87
CA GLN A 5 -14.55 -3.59 -12.35
C GLN A 5 -14.59 -2.84 -11.02
N ASN A 6 -14.21 -3.50 -9.92
CA ASN A 6 -14.07 -2.82 -8.64
C ASN A 6 -13.18 -1.60 -8.86
N PRO A 7 -13.59 -0.41 -8.43
CA PRO A 7 -12.81 0.80 -8.68
C PRO A 7 -11.44 0.67 -8.01
N ILE A 8 -10.40 1.05 -8.73
CA ILE A 8 -9.06 1.22 -8.17
C ILE A 8 -9.15 2.34 -7.13
N VAL A 9 -8.67 2.06 -5.92
CA VAL A 9 -8.64 3.01 -4.81
C VAL A 9 -7.27 3.65 -4.74
N GLU A 10 -7.18 4.97 -4.57
CA GLU A 10 -5.89 5.62 -4.35
C GLU A 10 -5.34 5.32 -2.96
N TRP A 11 -4.03 5.08 -2.86
CA TRP A 11 -3.35 5.08 -1.58
C TRP A 11 -3.46 6.47 -0.93
N PRO A 12 -3.88 6.56 0.36
CA PRO A 12 -4.15 7.83 1.00
C PRO A 12 -2.92 8.73 1.02
N THR A 13 -3.09 10.00 0.64
CA THR A 13 -2.01 10.99 0.54
C THR A 13 -1.21 11.15 1.84
N GLU A 14 -1.90 11.10 2.96
CA GLU A 14 -1.34 11.15 4.30
C GLU A 14 -0.37 9.99 4.58
N PHE A 15 -0.51 8.86 3.89
CA PHE A 15 0.31 7.66 4.05
C PHE A 15 1.38 7.50 2.97
N HIS A 16 1.53 8.47 2.05
CA HIS A 16 2.55 8.38 0.98
C HIS A 16 3.95 8.22 1.57
N HIS A 17 4.25 8.94 2.64
CA HIS A 17 5.53 8.86 3.34
C HIS A 17 5.82 7.47 3.94
N LEU A 18 4.79 6.66 4.24
CA LEU A 18 4.97 5.31 4.80
C LEU A 18 5.51 4.32 3.77
N LEU A 19 5.42 4.65 2.48
CA LEU A 19 5.99 3.87 1.39
C LEU A 19 7.44 4.28 1.06
N ALA A 20 8.06 5.13 1.88
CA ALA A 20 9.49 5.40 1.76
C ALA A 20 10.28 4.10 1.97
N GLY A 21 11.12 3.73 1.00
CA GLY A 21 11.85 2.46 1.02
C GLY A 21 11.00 1.24 0.67
N PHE A 22 9.86 1.42 -0.03
CA PHE A 22 9.08 0.32 -0.58
C PHE A 22 9.90 -0.49 -1.59
N GLU A 23 10.10 -1.76 -1.30
CA GLU A 23 10.85 -2.69 -2.14
C GLU A 23 9.90 -3.45 -3.05
N VAL A 24 10.20 -3.50 -4.35
CA VAL A 24 9.47 -4.32 -5.33
C VAL A 24 10.35 -5.47 -5.78
N ALA A 25 9.79 -6.68 -5.80
CA ALA A 25 10.46 -7.89 -6.24
C ALA A 25 9.55 -8.71 -7.16
N THR A 26 10.16 -9.55 -7.99
CA THR A 26 9.45 -10.51 -8.84
C THR A 26 9.59 -11.90 -8.24
N GLY A 27 8.45 -12.54 -7.98
CA GLY A 27 8.36 -13.91 -7.47
C GLY A 27 8.75 -14.96 -8.52
N GLY A 28 8.93 -16.20 -8.07
CA GLY A 28 9.25 -17.33 -8.96
C GLY A 28 8.13 -17.70 -9.95
N ASP A 29 6.93 -17.19 -9.72
CA ASP A 29 5.76 -17.28 -10.61
C ASP A 29 5.69 -16.12 -11.64
N GLY A 30 6.68 -15.23 -11.65
CA GLY A 30 6.71 -14.06 -12.51
C GLY A 30 5.82 -12.89 -12.05
N LYS A 31 5.10 -13.06 -10.93
CA LYS A 31 4.27 -11.99 -10.37
C LYS A 31 5.12 -11.03 -9.54
N ARG A 32 4.84 -9.74 -9.66
CA ARG A 32 5.48 -8.74 -8.80
C ARG A 32 4.75 -8.58 -7.48
N PHE A 33 5.50 -8.40 -6.43
CA PHE A 33 5.01 -8.06 -5.10
C PHE A 33 5.90 -6.99 -4.51
N GLY A 34 5.39 -6.27 -3.52
CA GLY A 34 6.17 -5.23 -2.88
C GLY A 34 5.85 -5.10 -1.41
N ARG A 35 6.80 -4.58 -0.63
CA ARG A 35 6.66 -4.45 0.81
C ARG A 35 7.51 -3.34 1.38
N VAL A 36 7.11 -2.88 2.55
CA VAL A 36 7.92 -2.04 3.44
C VAL A 36 7.64 -2.44 4.89
N ASP A 37 8.69 -2.46 5.71
CA ASP A 37 8.60 -2.71 7.14
C ASP A 37 8.86 -1.40 7.88
N ILE A 38 7.89 -0.95 8.68
CA ILE A 38 7.92 0.36 9.32
C ILE A 38 7.55 0.29 10.79
N ASP A 39 8.12 1.19 11.59
CA ASP A 39 7.64 1.48 12.94
C ASP A 39 6.56 2.55 12.85
N ILE A 40 5.41 2.30 13.46
CA ILE A 40 4.23 3.16 13.37
C ILE A 40 3.62 3.42 14.74
N ASP A 41 3.12 4.64 14.96
CA ASP A 41 2.39 4.98 16.17
C ASP A 41 0.97 4.34 16.17
N PRO A 42 0.29 4.28 17.32
CA PRO A 42 -1.01 3.62 17.44
C PRO A 42 -2.13 4.28 16.62
N GLU A 43 -2.10 5.60 16.43
CA GLU A 43 -3.13 6.34 15.69
C GLU A 43 -3.02 6.04 14.21
N THR A 44 -1.80 6.13 13.65
CA THR A 44 -1.57 5.79 12.25
C THR A 44 -1.84 4.31 11.99
N LEU A 45 -1.52 3.41 12.94
CA LEU A 45 -1.87 1.99 12.83
C LEU A 45 -3.39 1.77 12.78
N PHE A 46 -4.16 2.50 13.58
CA PHE A 46 -5.62 2.41 13.56
C PHE A 46 -6.18 2.82 12.19
N LEU A 47 -5.73 3.95 11.64
CA LEU A 47 -6.20 4.44 10.35
C LEU A 47 -5.80 3.51 9.19
N LEU A 48 -4.61 2.89 9.24
CA LEU A 48 -4.21 1.90 8.25
C LEU A 48 -5.08 0.63 8.29
N ASN A 49 -5.47 0.16 9.48
CA ASN A 49 -6.38 -0.98 9.59
C ASN A 49 -7.77 -0.64 9.05
N ASP A 50 -8.26 0.57 9.33
CA ASP A 50 -9.52 1.04 8.77
C ASP A 50 -9.45 1.08 7.23
N PHE A 51 -8.39 1.66 6.68
CA PHE A 51 -8.16 1.66 5.23
C PHE A 51 -8.09 0.24 4.64
N GLU A 52 -7.32 -0.67 5.25
CA GLU A 52 -7.21 -2.08 4.82
C GLU A 52 -8.58 -2.76 4.73
N ALA A 53 -9.42 -2.58 5.74
CA ALA A 53 -10.78 -3.13 5.76
C ALA A 53 -11.65 -2.58 4.60
N HIS A 54 -11.48 -1.29 4.25
CA HIS A 54 -12.21 -0.64 3.15
C HIS A 54 -11.75 -1.08 1.75
N VAL A 55 -10.46 -1.42 1.59
CA VAL A 55 -9.88 -1.79 0.29
C VAL A 55 -9.76 -3.30 0.09
N ARG A 56 -10.30 -4.10 0.99
CA ARG A 56 -10.27 -5.56 0.89
C ARG A 56 -10.84 -6.04 -0.46
N HIS A 57 -10.07 -6.86 -1.17
CA HIS A 57 -10.39 -7.35 -2.53
C HIS A 57 -10.53 -6.24 -3.60
N ARG A 58 -9.87 -5.10 -3.38
CA ARG A 58 -9.75 -4.01 -4.35
C ARG A 58 -8.30 -3.75 -4.68
N GLN A 59 -8.10 -3.29 -5.90
CA GLN A 59 -6.80 -2.77 -6.32
C GLN A 59 -6.57 -1.40 -5.71
N VAL A 60 -5.35 -1.17 -5.26
CA VAL A 60 -4.88 0.09 -4.69
C VAL A 60 -3.78 0.64 -5.60
N ARG A 61 -3.90 1.91 -5.98
CA ARG A 61 -2.87 2.65 -6.71
C ARG A 61 -1.88 3.27 -5.74
N LEU A 62 -0.60 2.96 -5.94
CA LEU A 62 0.53 3.44 -5.16
C LEU A 62 1.29 4.48 -5.99
N ARG A 63 1.60 5.61 -5.37
CA ARG A 63 2.56 6.61 -5.86
C ARG A 63 3.77 6.57 -4.96
N LEU A 64 4.86 5.96 -5.43
CA LEU A 64 6.09 5.88 -4.66
C LEU A 64 6.79 7.24 -4.72
N ALA A 65 7.23 7.77 -3.57
CA ALA A 65 7.81 9.11 -3.49
C ALA A 65 9.02 9.32 -4.42
N ASP A 66 9.77 8.25 -4.69
CA ASP A 66 10.99 8.27 -5.51
C ASP A 66 10.76 7.87 -6.99
N SER A 67 9.51 7.65 -7.42
CA SER A 67 9.18 7.21 -8.77
C SER A 67 8.06 8.04 -9.40
N ALA A 68 8.20 8.36 -10.69
CA ALA A 68 7.13 8.96 -11.48
C ALA A 68 6.07 7.92 -11.91
N ASP A 69 6.38 6.63 -11.79
CA ASP A 69 5.53 5.52 -12.20
C ASP A 69 4.58 5.12 -11.06
N CYS A 70 3.30 4.90 -11.39
CA CYS A 70 2.35 4.32 -10.46
C CYS A 70 2.41 2.81 -10.52
N LEU A 71 2.16 2.20 -9.36
CA LEU A 71 1.92 0.78 -9.27
C LEU A 71 0.46 0.57 -8.88
N VAL A 72 -0.14 -0.51 -9.37
CA VAL A 72 -1.45 -0.96 -8.91
C VAL A 72 -1.35 -2.41 -8.46
N GLY A 73 -1.93 -2.74 -7.31
CA GLY A 73 -1.98 -4.11 -6.82
C GLY A 73 -2.93 -4.27 -5.65
N GLU A 74 -3.04 -5.47 -5.11
CA GLU A 74 -3.93 -5.75 -3.99
C GLU A 74 -3.16 -5.71 -2.67
N MET A 75 -3.71 -4.98 -1.70
CA MET A 75 -3.14 -4.87 -0.36
C MET A 75 -3.29 -6.21 0.38
N ASN A 76 -2.20 -6.69 0.97
CA ASN A 76 -2.26 -7.79 1.93
C ASN A 76 -2.72 -7.27 3.29
N VAL A 77 -3.23 -8.16 4.12
CA VAL A 77 -3.48 -7.85 5.54
C VAL A 77 -2.22 -7.28 6.20
N LEU A 78 -2.39 -6.31 7.08
CA LEU A 78 -1.28 -5.77 7.85
C LEU A 78 -0.73 -6.85 8.79
N ILE A 79 0.59 -7.03 8.77
CA ILE A 79 1.27 -8.02 9.60
C ILE A 79 2.08 -7.30 10.67
N GLY A 80 1.81 -7.62 11.94
CA GLY A 80 2.67 -7.22 13.05
C GLY A 80 3.98 -8.00 13.04
N LEU A 81 5.11 -7.28 13.07
CA LEU A 81 6.46 -7.86 13.14
C LEU A 81 7.03 -7.85 14.56
N GLY A 82 6.23 -7.42 15.53
CA GLY A 82 6.59 -7.36 16.94
C GLY A 82 7.01 -5.95 17.38
N ALA A 83 8.04 -5.89 18.20
CA ALA A 83 8.49 -4.64 18.81
C ALA A 83 9.11 -3.68 17.78
N ALA A 84 8.84 -2.39 17.95
CA ALA A 84 9.51 -1.33 17.21
C ALA A 84 11.03 -1.38 17.38
N ALA A 85 11.76 -0.91 16.37
CA ALA A 85 13.20 -0.76 16.44
C ALA A 85 13.60 0.26 17.52
N ASP A 86 12.88 1.38 17.59
CA ASP A 86 13.00 2.35 18.68
C ASP A 86 12.04 2.01 19.83
N ARG A 87 12.59 1.39 20.89
CA ARG A 87 11.84 1.01 22.09
C ARG A 87 11.50 2.18 23.02
N THR A 88 12.00 3.38 22.73
CA THR A 88 11.68 4.59 23.52
C THR A 88 10.37 5.23 23.10
N ARG A 89 9.84 4.83 21.93
CA ARG A 89 8.54 5.26 21.41
C ARG A 89 7.51 4.16 21.60
N HIS A 90 6.28 4.54 21.91
CA HIS A 90 5.16 3.63 21.96
C HIS A 90 4.68 3.30 20.54
N ALA A 91 5.52 2.61 19.77
CA ALA A 91 5.31 2.27 18.37
C ALA A 91 5.27 0.74 18.17
N SER A 92 4.60 0.32 17.11
CA SER A 92 4.56 -1.09 16.66
C SER A 92 5.32 -1.22 15.36
N ARG A 93 6.04 -2.32 15.16
CA ARG A 93 6.62 -2.62 13.85
C ARG A 93 5.64 -3.44 13.03
N ILE A 94 5.31 -2.97 11.84
CA ILE A 94 4.39 -3.65 10.92
C ILE A 94 4.99 -3.81 9.52
N ARG A 95 4.41 -4.70 8.73
CA ARG A 95 4.63 -4.80 7.29
C ARG A 95 3.40 -4.32 6.54
N ILE A 96 3.62 -3.39 5.61
CA ILE A 96 2.67 -3.06 4.55
C ILE A 96 3.16 -3.79 3.30
N SER A 97 2.31 -4.59 2.66
CA SER A 97 2.70 -5.30 1.44
C SER A 97 1.58 -5.46 0.43
N PHE A 98 1.94 -5.55 -0.83
CA PHE A 98 1.04 -5.68 -1.98
C PHE A 98 1.44 -6.87 -2.84
N HIS A 99 0.45 -7.53 -3.41
CA HIS A 99 0.64 -8.61 -4.38
C HIS A 99 0.00 -8.25 -5.73
N ASP A 100 0.37 -9.00 -6.77
CA ASP A 100 -0.09 -8.79 -8.15
C ASP A 100 0.15 -7.36 -8.64
N LEU A 101 1.35 -6.82 -8.38
CA LEU A 101 1.73 -5.47 -8.78
C LEU A 101 1.89 -5.35 -10.31
N LEU A 102 1.21 -4.36 -10.86
CA LEU A 102 1.27 -3.95 -12.26
C LEU A 102 1.68 -2.48 -12.37
N ASP A 103 2.29 -2.09 -13.49
CA ASP A 103 2.56 -0.69 -13.79
C ASP A 103 1.25 0.00 -14.19
N ASP A 104 1.10 1.26 -13.82
CA ASP A 104 -0.06 2.09 -14.13
C ASP A 104 0.41 3.50 -14.50
N ASP A 105 -0.26 4.12 -15.48
CA ASP A 105 0.13 5.42 -16.05
C ASP A 105 -0.23 6.63 -15.15
N CYS A 106 -0.57 6.42 -13.88
CA CYS A 106 -0.98 7.45 -12.92
C CYS A 106 -2.12 8.38 -13.43
N VAL A 107 -2.94 7.94 -14.38
CA VAL A 107 -3.94 8.83 -14.97
C VAL A 107 -5.03 9.09 -13.94
N ASP A 108 -5.02 10.29 -13.38
CA ASP A 108 -6.13 10.84 -12.60
C ASP A 108 -7.37 10.84 -13.49
N ARG A 109 -8.17 9.77 -13.43
CA ARG A 109 -9.40 9.64 -14.22
C ARG A 109 -10.50 10.63 -13.81
N HIS A 110 -10.19 11.60 -12.95
CA HIS A 110 -11.08 12.63 -12.44
C HIS A 110 -10.64 14.07 -12.76
N ALA A 111 -9.99 14.29 -13.90
CA ALA A 111 -10.03 15.60 -14.56
C ALA A 111 -11.17 15.62 -15.60
N ARG A 112 -12.42 15.62 -15.13
CA ARG A 112 -13.55 16.11 -15.94
C ARG A 112 -14.32 17.14 -15.13
N VAL A 113 -14.23 18.37 -15.66
CA VAL A 113 -14.94 19.62 -15.37
C VAL A 113 -16.34 19.43 -14.82
#